data_AF-A0A4R6V8T5-F1
#
_entry.id   AF-A0A4R6V8T5-F1
#
_cell.length_a   1.000
_cell.length_b   1.000
_cell.length_c   1.000
_cell.angle_alpha   90.00
_cell.angle_beta   90.00
_cell.angle_gamma   90.00
#
_symmetry.space_group_name_H-M   'P 1'
#
loop_
_entity.id
_entity.type
_entity.pdbx_description
1 polymer ?
#
loop_
_entity_poly.entity_id
_entity_poly.type
_entity_poly.pdbx_seq_one_letter_code
_entity_poly.pdbx_strand_id
1 'polypeptide(L)'
;MRKQKVVNIKELLQTSDLAQVMRKGIYLSNLNSHLQQIFPPRFAGLFRAANRAGDRLNIEVANAVVRQGLLFRQSELLGLIQQKYPEIRRLDFRVNPELSRKPADFRG
;
A
#
# COMPACT_ATOMS: atom_id res chain seq x y z
N MET A 1 9.15 -49.50 -8.31
CA MET A 1 8.76 -48.37 -9.19
C MET A 1 8.62 -47.09 -8.37
N ARG A 2 9.53 -46.12 -8.50
CA ARG A 2 9.39 -44.78 -7.90
C ARG A 2 8.51 -43.93 -8.83
N LYS A 3 7.30 -43.59 -8.40
CA LYS A 3 6.42 -42.68 -9.16
C LYS A 3 6.96 -41.25 -9.04
N GLN A 4 7.64 -40.75 -10.06
CA GLN A 4 7.85 -39.31 -10.23
C GLN A 4 6.48 -38.70 -10.56
N LYS A 5 5.83 -38.09 -9.57
CA LYS A 5 4.70 -37.19 -9.81
C LYS A 5 5.24 -36.01 -10.62
N VAL A 6 4.84 -35.91 -11.88
CA VAL A 6 5.05 -34.72 -12.70
C VAL A 6 4.22 -33.61 -12.04
N VAL A 7 4.85 -32.80 -11.22
CA VAL A 7 4.18 -31.70 -10.53
C VAL A 7 4.00 -30.59 -11.55
N ASN A 8 2.76 -30.18 -11.79
CA ASN A 8 2.43 -29.20 -12.81
C ASN A 8 2.98 -27.83 -12.37
N ILE A 9 4.07 -27.39 -13.00
CA ILE A 9 4.84 -26.19 -12.62
C ILE A 9 3.94 -24.94 -12.54
N LYS A 10 2.90 -24.86 -13.37
CA LYS A 10 1.92 -23.75 -13.34
C LYS A 10 1.11 -23.71 -12.04
N GLU A 11 0.76 -24.87 -11.50
CA GLU A 11 -0.05 -25.03 -10.29
C GLU A 11 0.79 -24.77 -9.02
N LEU A 12 2.06 -25.22 -9.04
CA LEU A 12 3.05 -24.85 -8.02
C LEU A 12 3.33 -23.35 -8.02
N LEU A 13 3.46 -22.72 -9.19
CA LEU A 13 3.68 -21.27 -9.27
C LEU A 13 2.50 -20.48 -8.70
N GLN A 14 1.25 -20.88 -8.96
CA GLN A 14 0.05 -20.19 -8.44
C GLN A 14 -0.07 -20.24 -6.91
N THR A 15 0.40 -21.34 -6.31
CA THR A 15 0.41 -21.59 -4.86
C THR A 15 1.73 -21.19 -4.19
N SER A 16 2.74 -20.79 -4.97
CA SER A 16 4.06 -20.44 -4.47
C SER A 16 4.09 -19.15 -3.65
N ASP A 17 5.08 -19.07 -2.76
CA ASP A 17 5.43 -17.86 -2.01
C ASP A 17 5.64 -16.66 -2.95
N LEU A 18 6.22 -16.89 -4.13
CA LEU A 18 6.45 -15.85 -5.14
C LEU A 18 5.12 -15.27 -5.65
N ALA A 19 4.15 -16.11 -6.00
CA ALA A 19 2.84 -15.63 -6.44
C ALA A 19 2.12 -14.87 -5.33
N GLN A 20 2.29 -15.26 -4.07
CA GLN A 20 1.75 -14.52 -2.94
C GLN A 20 2.42 -13.14 -2.78
N VAL A 21 3.74 -13.05 -2.92
CA VAL A 21 4.48 -11.78 -2.92
C VAL A 21 4.01 -10.87 -4.05
N MET A 22 3.89 -11.40 -5.28
CA MET A 22 3.39 -10.64 -6.43
C MET A 22 1.97 -10.11 -6.21
N ARG A 23 1.04 -10.95 -5.74
CA ARG A 23 -0.34 -10.54 -5.43
C ARG A 23 -0.36 -9.41 -4.40
N LYS A 24 0.48 -9.49 -3.36
CA LYS A 24 0.61 -8.44 -2.34
C LYS A 24 1.15 -7.14 -2.94
N GLY A 25 2.15 -7.21 -3.82
CA GLY A 25 2.71 -6.05 -4.52
C GLY A 25 1.68 -5.34 -5.40
N ILE A 26 0.94 -6.11 -6.21
CA ILE A 26 -0.14 -5.57 -7.06
C ILE A 26 -1.24 -4.92 -6.21
N TYR A 27 -1.66 -5.60 -5.14
CA TYR A 27 -2.65 -5.06 -4.21
C TYR A 27 -2.22 -3.72 -3.62
N LEU A 28 -0.99 -3.62 -3.12
CA LEU A 28 -0.47 -2.37 -2.54
C LEU A 28 -0.34 -1.26 -3.58
N SER A 29 0.10 -1.58 -4.80
CA SER A 29 0.17 -0.62 -5.90
C SER A 29 -1.23 -0.06 -6.23
N ASN A 30 -2.22 -0.93 -6.39
CA ASN A 30 -3.60 -0.53 -6.67
C ASN A 30 -4.20 0.31 -5.53
N LEU A 31 -3.94 -0.09 -4.29
CA LEU A 31 -4.38 0.66 -3.12
C LEU A 31 -3.74 2.05 -3.11
N ASN A 32 -2.43 2.14 -3.31
CA ASN A 32 -1.72 3.41 -3.37
C ASN A 32 -2.27 4.32 -4.47
N SER A 33 -2.45 3.81 -5.68
CA SER A 33 -3.02 4.57 -6.80
C SER A 33 -4.43 5.08 -6.50
N HIS A 34 -5.26 4.27 -5.85
CA HIS A 34 -6.58 4.71 -5.41
C HIS A 34 -6.47 5.84 -4.39
N LEU A 35 -5.62 5.70 -3.37
CA LEU A 35 -5.44 6.76 -2.36
C LEU A 35 -4.99 8.08 -2.99
N GLN A 36 -4.07 8.06 -3.96
CA GLN A 36 -3.64 9.27 -4.68
C GLN A 36 -4.78 9.98 -5.42
N GLN A 37 -5.84 9.27 -5.80
CA GLN A 37 -7.02 9.85 -6.47
C GLN A 37 -8.02 10.45 -5.48
N ILE A 38 -8.23 9.80 -4.31
CA ILE A 38 -9.30 10.17 -3.39
C ILE A 38 -8.85 11.07 -2.22
N PHE A 39 -7.54 11.13 -1.93
CA PHE A 39 -7.03 12.00 -0.87
C PHE A 39 -6.88 13.45 -1.36
N PRO A 40 -6.83 14.43 -0.43
CA PRO A 40 -6.71 15.83 -0.79
C PRO A 40 -5.51 16.10 -1.71
N PRO A 41 -5.70 16.78 -2.87
CA PRO A 41 -4.65 16.97 -3.87
C PRO A 41 -3.38 17.65 -3.34
N ARG A 42 -3.52 18.54 -2.35
CA ARG A 42 -2.39 19.21 -1.67
C ARG A 42 -1.40 18.25 -0.98
N PHE A 43 -1.78 16.99 -0.77
CA PHE A 43 -0.92 15.96 -0.19
C PHE A 43 -0.45 14.93 -1.22
N ALA A 44 -0.80 15.09 -2.50
CA ALA A 44 -0.38 14.17 -3.55
C ALA A 44 1.14 14.01 -3.58
N GLY A 45 1.61 12.76 -3.68
CA GLY A 45 3.04 12.42 -3.62
C GLY A 45 3.70 12.57 -2.25
N LEU A 46 3.01 13.10 -1.22
CA LEU A 46 3.54 13.24 0.15
C LEU A 46 3.10 12.11 1.09
N PHE A 47 2.46 11.09 0.56
CA PHE A 47 2.08 9.89 1.29
C PHE A 47 2.09 8.66 0.38
N ARG A 48 2.16 7.46 0.98
CA ARG A 48 1.96 6.19 0.28
C ARG A 48 1.34 5.12 1.16
N ALA A 49 0.61 4.18 0.57
CA ALA A 49 0.21 2.96 1.26
C ALA A 49 1.44 2.08 1.54
N ALA A 50 1.75 1.82 2.80
CA ALA A 50 2.90 1.02 3.20
C ALA A 50 2.55 -0.47 3.30
N ASN A 51 1.47 -0.78 4.01
CA ASN A 51 0.92 -2.13 4.07
C ASN A 51 -0.52 -2.10 4.61
N ARG A 52 -1.17 -3.27 4.56
CA ARG A 52 -2.41 -3.56 5.29
C ARG A 52 -2.16 -4.68 6.28
N ALA A 53 -2.61 -4.49 7.52
CA ALA A 53 -2.56 -5.47 8.59
C ALA A 53 -3.98 -5.68 9.13
N GLY A 54 -4.65 -6.75 8.66
CA GLY A 54 -6.05 -7.03 9.02
C GLY A 54 -6.99 -5.92 8.54
N ASP A 55 -7.64 -5.25 9.48
CA ASP A 55 -8.55 -4.12 9.27
C ASP A 55 -7.85 -2.75 9.23
N ARG A 56 -6.52 -2.72 9.37
CA ARG A 56 -5.73 -1.49 9.44
C ARG A 56 -4.95 -1.25 8.16
N LEU A 57 -5.04 -0.02 7.66
CA LEU A 57 -4.20 0.48 6.57
C LEU A 57 -3.11 1.39 7.15
N ASN A 58 -1.85 0.97 6.99
CA ASN A 58 -0.69 1.79 7.36
C ASN A 58 -0.31 2.69 6.18
N ILE A 59 -0.30 3.99 6.42
CA ILE A 59 0.04 5.02 5.45
C ILE A 59 1.29 5.75 5.93
N GLU A 60 2.33 5.72 5.12
CA GLU A 60 3.52 6.53 5.36
C GLU A 60 3.28 7.93 4.81
N VAL A 61 3.69 8.95 5.55
CA VAL A 61 3.54 10.37 5.20
C VAL A 61 4.87 11.09 5.35
N ALA A 62 5.13 12.08 4.51
CA ALA A 62 6.45 12.66 4.40
C ALA A 62 6.90 13.44 5.66
N ASN A 63 5.97 14.03 6.41
CA ASN A 63 6.28 14.81 7.61
C ASN A 63 5.07 14.92 8.55
N ALA A 64 5.29 15.54 9.72
CA ALA A 64 4.27 15.71 10.75
C ALA A 64 3.11 16.63 10.31
N VAL A 65 3.36 17.60 9.43
CA VAL A 65 2.32 18.50 8.90
C VAL A 65 1.32 17.72 8.06
N VAL A 66 1.82 16.88 7.14
CA VAL A 66 0.98 15.98 6.33
C VAL A 66 0.23 15.00 7.24
N ARG A 67 0.91 14.41 8.22
CA ARG A 67 0.29 13.52 9.22
C ARG A 67 -0.91 14.20 9.90
N GLN A 68 -0.70 15.40 10.44
CA GLN A 68 -1.73 16.12 11.17
C GLN A 68 -2.90 16.51 10.25
N GLY A 69 -2.60 16.95 9.02
CA GLY A 69 -3.61 17.30 8.04
C GLY A 69 -4.49 16.12 7.61
N LEU A 70 -3.94 14.91 7.55
CA LEU A 70 -4.70 13.68 7.27
C LEU A 70 -5.45 13.17 8.50
N LEU A 71 -4.85 13.22 9.69
CA LEU A 71 -5.53 12.86 10.95
C LEU A 71 -6.78 13.69 11.20
N PHE A 72 -6.73 15.00 10.93
CA PHE A 72 -7.88 15.89 11.07
C PHE A 72 -9.07 15.48 10.19
N ARG A 73 -8.81 14.76 9.09
CA ARG A 73 -9.82 14.28 8.13
C ARG A 73 -10.01 12.77 8.19
N GLN A 74 -9.51 12.10 9.22
CA GLN A 74 -9.43 10.64 9.25
C GLN A 74 -10.77 9.96 8.99
N SER A 75 -11.87 10.45 9.58
CA SER A 75 -13.20 9.88 9.39
C SER A 75 -13.70 10.03 7.94
N GLU A 76 -13.48 11.21 7.34
CA GLU A 76 -13.79 11.48 5.92
C GLU A 76 -13.01 10.54 5.00
N LEU A 77 -11.69 10.47 5.20
CA LEU A 77 -10.78 9.64 4.39
C LEU A 77 -11.11 8.15 4.52
N LEU A 78 -11.44 7.69 5.74
CA LEU A 78 -11.84 6.31 5.98
C LEU A 78 -13.14 5.99 5.22
N GLY A 79 -14.13 6.88 5.27
CA GLY A 79 -15.38 6.72 4.53
C GLY A 79 -15.16 6.59 3.02
N LEU A 80 -14.27 7.41 2.44
CA LEU A 80 -13.90 7.31 1.02
C LEU A 80 -13.21 5.98 0.69
N ILE A 81 -12.29 5.52 1.53
CA ILE A 81 -11.59 4.25 1.33
C ILE A 81 -12.58 3.07 1.39
N GLN A 82 -13.52 3.10 2.34
CA GLN A 82 -14.48 2.03 2.58
C GLN A 82 -15.45 1.80 1.42
N GLN A 83 -15.64 2.77 0.53
CA GLN A 83 -16.45 2.59 -0.69
C GLN A 83 -15.89 1.48 -1.60
N LYS A 84 -14.57 1.27 -1.60
CA LYS A 84 -13.88 0.24 -2.39
C LYS A 84 -13.27 -0.86 -1.53
N TYR A 85 -12.90 -0.55 -0.29
CA TYR A 85 -12.23 -1.46 0.64
C TYR A 85 -12.97 -1.49 1.99
N PRO A 86 -14.20 -2.05 2.04
CA PRO A 86 -15.07 -2.01 3.23
C PRO A 86 -14.48 -2.73 4.45
N GLU A 87 -13.53 -3.65 4.24
CA GLU A 87 -12.74 -4.30 5.28
C GLU A 87 -11.85 -3.37 6.12
N ILE A 88 -11.49 -2.19 5.61
CA ILE A 88 -10.55 -1.27 6.27
C ILE A 88 -11.36 -0.46 7.27
N ARG A 89 -11.00 -0.59 8.55
CA ARG A 89 -11.70 0.09 9.65
C ARG A 89 -10.84 1.15 10.32
N ARG A 90 -9.54 1.15 10.09
CA ARG A 90 -8.58 2.06 10.73
C ARG A 90 -7.49 2.51 9.77
N LEU A 91 -7.14 3.78 9.85
CA LEU A 91 -6.01 4.38 9.15
C LEU A 91 -4.94 4.74 10.17
N ASP A 92 -3.72 4.26 9.96
CA ASP A 92 -2.57 4.54 10.81
C ASP A 92 -1.53 5.33 10.01
N PHE A 93 -1.26 6.57 10.41
CA PHE A 93 -0.31 7.45 9.72
C PHE A 93 1.05 7.50 10.44
N ARG A 94 2.12 7.14 9.72
CA ARG A 94 3.51 7.13 10.22
C ARG A 94 4.38 8.05 9.39
N VAL A 95 5.20 8.86 10.06
CA VAL A 95 6.12 9.76 9.36
C VAL A 95 7.28 8.94 8.77
N ASN A 96 7.53 9.13 7.48
CA ASN A 96 8.68 8.62 6.75
C ASN A 96 9.30 9.77 5.94
N PRO A 97 10.35 10.43 6.46
CA PRO A 97 10.99 11.57 5.79
C PRO A 97 11.61 11.24 4.43
N GLU A 98 11.94 9.97 4.17
CA GLU A 98 12.51 9.55 2.89
C GLU A 98 11.53 9.75 1.71
N LEU A 99 10.22 9.92 1.98
CA LEU A 99 9.25 10.28 0.94
C LEU A 99 9.46 11.67 0.34
N SER A 100 10.04 12.61 1.10
CA SER A 100 10.41 13.93 0.60
C SER A 100 11.78 13.95 -0.06
N ARG A 101 12.56 12.88 0.07
CA ARG A 101 13.88 12.80 -0.52
C ARG A 101 13.70 12.54 -2.02
N LYS A 102 13.98 13.56 -2.85
CA LYS A 102 14.19 13.32 -4.28
C LYS A 102 15.26 12.23 -4.41
N PRO A 103 15.09 11.23 -5.31
CA PRO A 103 16.19 10.33 -5.61
C PRO A 103 17.41 11.21 -5.92
N ALA A 104 18.50 11.00 -5.19
CA ALA A 104 19.71 11.78 -5.41
C ALA A 104 20.02 11.70 -6.90
N ASP A 105 20.14 12.86 -7.57
CA ASP A 105 20.58 12.93 -8.94
C ASP A 105 21.87 12.10 -9.03
N PHE A 106 21.79 10.90 -9.62
CA PHE A 106 22.96 10.18 -10.08
C PHE A 106 23.49 10.98 -11.26
N ARG A 107 24.25 12.05 -10.97
CA ARG A 107 25.13 12.69 -11.95
C ARG A 107 26.33 11.76 -12.12
N GLY A 108 26.21 10.85 -13.09
CA GLY A 108 27.34 10.26 -13.79
C GLY A 108 27.78 11.17 -14.93
#